data_AF-L8LYV5-F1
#
_entry.id   AF-L8LYV5-F1
#
_cell.length_a   1.000
_cell.length_b   1.000
_cell.length_c   1.000
_cell.angle_alpha   90.00
_cell.angle_beta   90.00
_cell.angle_gamma   90.00
#
_symmetry.space_group_name_H-M   'P 1'
#
loop_
_entity.id
_entity.type
_entity.pdbx_description
1 polymer ?
#
loop_
_entity_poly.entity_id
_entity_poly.type
_entity_poly.pdbx_seq_one_letter_code
_entity_poly.pdbx_strand_id
1 'polypeptide(L)' 'MTDLKDQIQQETAQAREVCSTEGATSGECAAAWDAVEELQAEASHQRQNHPAKNSLEQYCDDNPDALECRVYED' A
#
# COMPACT_ATOMS: atom_id res chain seq x y z
N MET A 1 3.77 -4.74 -6.79
CA MET A 1 3.91 -3.79 -5.66
C MET A 1 5.13 -2.89 -5.77
N THR A 2 6.05 -3.11 -6.72
CA THR A 2 7.16 -2.19 -7.01
C THR A 2 6.64 -0.86 -7.58
N ASP A 3 5.67 -0.91 -8.50
CA ASP A 3 5.20 0.29 -9.19
C ASP A 3 4.59 1.36 -8.27
N LEU A 4 3.74 0.97 -7.31
CA LEU A 4 3.11 1.94 -6.41
C LEU A 4 4.11 2.58 -5.44
N LYS A 5 5.10 1.82 -4.97
CA LYS A 5 6.15 2.36 -4.09
C LYS A 5 7.04 3.35 -4.84
N ASP A 6 7.40 3.02 -6.06
CA ASP A 6 8.23 3.88 -6.92
C ASP A 6 7.45 5.17 -7.28
N GLN A 7 6.15 5.05 -7.55
CA GLN A 7 5.27 6.19 -7.80
C GLN A 7 5.14 7.11 -6.57
N ILE A 8 4.97 6.56 -5.36
CA ILE A 8 4.97 7.37 -4.13
C ILE A 8 6.29 8.12 -3.97
N GLN A 9 7.43 7.49 -4.26
CA GLN A 9 8.74 8.14 -4.17
C GLN A 9 8.88 9.28 -5.19
N GLN A 10 8.41 9.07 -6.41
CA GLN A 10 8.40 10.08 -7.47
C GLN A 10 7.53 11.27 -7.09
N GLU A 11 6.29 11.04 -6.68
CA GLU A 11 5.36 12.12 -6.27
C GLU A 11 5.85 12.85 -5.02
N THR A 12 6.52 12.15 -4.10
CA THR A 12 7.16 12.79 -2.94
C THR A 12 8.28 13.74 -3.37
N ALA A 13 9.09 13.36 -4.37
CA ALA A 13 10.12 14.23 -4.91
C ALA A 13 9.52 15.45 -5.62
N GLN A 14 8.46 15.23 -6.41
CA GLN A 14 7.73 16.29 -7.10
C GLN A 14 7.06 17.26 -6.12
N ALA A 15 6.39 16.76 -5.07
CA ALA A 15 5.78 17.62 -4.05
C ALA A 15 6.81 18.51 -3.36
N ARG A 16 8.01 17.98 -3.07
CA ARG A 16 9.11 18.78 -2.51
C ARG A 16 9.58 19.86 -3.48
N GLU A 17 9.70 19.54 -4.76
CA GLU A 17 10.08 20.49 -5.80
C GLU A 17 9.04 21.61 -5.93
N VAL A 18 7.76 21.26 -6.08
CA VAL A 18 6.64 22.22 -6.19
C VAL A 18 6.58 23.12 -4.96
N CYS A 19 6.68 22.56 -3.74
CA CYS A 19 6.69 23.38 -2.53
C CYS A 19 7.91 24.30 -2.43
N SER A 20 9.05 23.92 -3.03
CA SER A 20 10.25 24.75 -3.08
C SER A 20 10.17 25.86 -4.15
N THR A 21 9.42 25.66 -5.24
CA THR A 21 9.28 26.66 -6.31
C THR A 21 8.08 27.59 -6.09
N GLU A 22 6.92 27.03 -5.76
CA GLU A 22 5.65 27.75 -5.61
C GLU A 22 5.46 28.29 -4.17
N GLY A 23 6.25 27.80 -3.22
CA GLY A 23 6.20 28.18 -1.82
C GLY A 23 5.44 27.19 -0.94
N ALA A 24 5.91 27.02 0.30
CA ALA A 24 5.42 25.97 1.20
C ALA A 24 3.94 26.10 1.62
N THR A 25 3.33 27.27 1.43
CA THR A 25 1.92 27.54 1.76
C THR A 25 1.07 27.79 0.52
N SER A 26 1.59 27.50 -0.67
CA SER A 26 0.84 27.65 -1.92
C SER A 26 -0.21 26.54 -2.07
N GLY A 27 -1.22 26.80 -2.90
CA GLY A 27 -2.23 25.78 -3.21
C GLY A 27 -1.64 24.62 -4.01
N GLU A 28 -0.65 24.91 -4.84
CA GLU A 28 0.10 23.94 -5.64
C GLU A 28 0.89 22.98 -4.76
N CYS A 29 1.54 23.51 -3.71
CA CYS A 29 2.23 22.69 -2.72
C CYS A 29 1.25 21.77 -1.96
N ALA A 30 0.10 22.31 -1.56
CA ALA A 30 -0.95 21.52 -0.91
C ALA A 30 -1.46 20.39 -1.83
N ALA A 31 -1.83 20.72 -3.06
CA ALA A 31 -2.33 19.75 -4.03
C ALA A 31 -1.31 18.64 -4.37
N ALA A 32 -0.01 18.98 -4.41
CA ALA A 32 1.04 18.00 -4.65
C ALA A 32 1.18 17.03 -3.45
N TRP A 33 1.02 17.50 -2.22
CA TRP A 33 0.99 16.64 -1.04
C TRP A 33 -0.29 15.82 -0.92
N ASP A 34 -1.44 16.35 -1.33
CA ASP A 34 -2.71 15.60 -1.39
C ASP A 34 -2.56 14.38 -2.31
N ALA A 35 -1.92 14.53 -3.48
CA ALA A 35 -1.65 13.41 -4.38
C ALA A 35 -0.76 12.32 -3.73
N VAL A 36 0.25 12.73 -2.95
CA VAL A 36 1.11 11.82 -2.19
C VAL A 36 0.34 11.11 -1.08
N GLU A 37 -0.60 11.80 -0.42
CA GLU A 37 -1.46 11.21 0.62
C GLU A 37 -2.36 10.12 0.03
N GLU A 38 -3.05 10.40 -1.07
CA GLU A 38 -3.96 9.45 -1.73
C GLU A 38 -3.23 8.17 -2.16
N LEU A 39 -2.02 8.29 -2.72
CA LEU A 39 -1.21 7.12 -3.08
C LEU A 39 -0.79 6.30 -1.85
N GLN A 40 -0.48 6.95 -0.73
CA GLN A 40 -0.16 6.25 0.52
C GLN A 40 -1.39 5.58 1.12
N ALA A 41 -2.56 6.21 1.03
CA ALA A 41 -3.83 5.64 1.46
C ALA A 41 -4.15 4.36 0.67
N GLU A 42 -4.02 4.40 -0.65
CA GLU A 42 -4.18 3.22 -1.51
C GLU A 42 -3.14 2.13 -1.18
N ALA A 43 -1.88 2.50 -0.95
CA ALA A 43 -0.86 1.53 -0.53
C ALA A 43 -1.20 0.86 0.80
N SER A 44 -1.80 1.59 1.75
CA SER A 44 -2.30 1.02 3.00
C SER A 44 -3.48 0.09 2.77
N HIS A 45 -4.44 0.51 1.93
CA HIS A 45 -5.61 -0.27 1.59
C HIS A 45 -5.25 -1.61 0.91
N GLN A 46 -4.30 -1.60 -0.04
CA GLN A 46 -3.79 -2.82 -0.66
C GLN A 46 -3.16 -3.79 0.34
N ARG A 47 -2.44 -3.29 1.34
CA ARG A 47 -1.85 -4.12 2.41
C ARG A 47 -2.92 -4.74 3.32
N GLN A 48 -4.01 -4.02 3.56
CA GLN A 48 -5.11 -4.51 4.39
C GLN A 48 -5.97 -5.55 3.66
N ASN A 49 -6.23 -5.37 2.37
CA ASN A 49 -7.05 -6.29 1.57
C ASN A 49 -6.30 -7.56 1.17
N HIS A 50 -4.98 -7.51 1.08
CA HIS A 50 -4.13 -8.67 0.83
C HIS A 50 -3.15 -8.87 1.98
N PRO A 51 -3.64 -9.27 3.17
CA PRO A 51 -2.75 -9.62 4.26
C PRO A 51 -1.86 -10.76 3.78
N ALA A 52 -0.55 -10.65 4.06
CA ALA A 52 0.37 -11.73 3.77
C ALA A 52 -0.06 -12.95 4.60
N LYS A 53 -0.52 -14.01 3.91
CA LYS A 53 -0.84 -15.28 4.56
C LYS A 53 0.37 -15.75 5.35
N ASN A 54 0.15 -16.14 6.60
CA ASN A 54 1.18 -16.75 7.42
C ASN A 54 1.54 -18.15 6.87
N SER A 55 2.61 -18.76 7.39
CA SER A 55 3.10 -20.04 6.87
C SER A 55 2.07 -21.17 6.94
N LEU A 56 1.19 -21.17 7.95
CA LEU A 56 0.13 -22.18 8.07
C LEU A 56 -0.98 -21.92 7.05
N GLU A 57 -1.42 -20.67 6.89
CA GLU A 57 -2.45 -20.30 5.91
C GLU A 57 -2.01 -20.65 4.48
N GLN A 58 -0.75 -20.34 4.12
CA GLN A 58 -0.19 -20.72 2.82
C GLN A 58 -0.15 -22.25 2.65
N TYR A 59 0.33 -22.97 3.67
CA TYR A 59 0.40 -24.42 3.62
C TYR A 59 -0.99 -25.07 3.48
N CYS A 60 -2.01 -24.52 4.14
CA CYS A 60 -3.38 -25.04 4.09
C CYS A 60 -4.10 -24.72 2.79
N ASP A 61 -3.76 -23.62 2.09
CA ASP A 61 -4.24 -23.39 0.72
C ASP A 61 -3.77 -24.49 -0.23
N ASP A 62 -2.49 -24.89 -0.10
CA ASP A 62 -1.85 -25.87 -0.96
C ASP A 62 -2.19 -27.32 -0.56
N ASN A 63 -2.48 -27.56 0.73
CA ASN A 63 -2.72 -28.89 1.32
C ASN A 63 -4.00 -28.89 2.20
N PRO A 64 -5.19 -28.74 1.61
CA PRO A 64 -6.43 -28.60 2.37
C PRO A 64 -6.83 -29.85 3.18
N ASP A 65 -6.31 -31.03 2.81
CA ASP A 65 -6.58 -32.31 3.47
C ASP A 65 -5.57 -32.68 4.57
N ALA A 66 -4.52 -31.86 4.75
CA ALA A 66 -3.57 -32.01 5.85
C ALA A 66 -4.28 -31.92 7.20
N LEU A 67 -3.78 -32.65 8.21
CA LEU A 67 -4.42 -32.76 9.52
C LEU A 67 -4.57 -31.39 10.20
N GLU A 68 -3.59 -30.51 9.99
CA GLU A 68 -3.53 -29.16 10.52
C GLU A 68 -4.51 -28.18 9.83
N CYS A 69 -5.10 -28.57 8.69
CA CYS A 69 -5.86 -27.70 7.80
C CYS A 69 -7.34 -28.09 7.65
N ARG A 70 -7.74 -29.25 8.19
CA ARG A 70 -9.13 -29.72 8.12
C ARG A 70 -10.04 -28.82 8.96
N VAL A 71 -10.97 -28.16 8.29
CA VAL A 71 -12.07 -27.43 8.91
C VAL A 71 -13.32 -28.33 8.87
N TYR A 72 -13.96 -28.52 10.02
CA TYR A 72 -15.23 -29.25 10.13
C TYR A 72 -16.35 -28.24 10.35
N GLU A 73 -17.46 -28.38 9.61
CA GLU A 73 -18.67 -27.60 9.89
C GLU A 73 -19.41 -28.24 11.07
N ASP A 74 -19.91 -27.42 12.00
CA ASP A 74 -20.75 -27.83 13.14
C ASP A 74 -22.19 -28.17 12.72
#